data_AF-A0A7S2XMK1-F1
#
_entry.id   AF-A0A7S2XMK1-F1
#
_cell.length_a   1.000
_cell.length_b   1.000
_cell.length_c   1.000
_cell.angle_alpha   90.00
_cell.angle_beta   90.00
_cell.angle_gamma   90.00
#
_symmetry.space_group_name_H-M   'P 1'
#
loop_
_entity.id
_entity.type
_entity.pdbx_description
1 polymer ?
#
loop_
_entity_poly.entity_id
_entity_poly.type
_entity_poly.pdbx_seq_one_letter_code
_entity_poly.pdbx_strand_id
1 'polypeptide(L)'
;LIETALNHDKETIKETINTSSDVPVYMIENLISESTNLGMCLGKIGRFDEAMAHYKESLELADQVPNPGKDLILARATTMNNIAQVHINANHDPFAAIPILEEVQQIRQDLTGKDSFEYLISVFATACAYAACDRSDDAYQLINDNLPRARRFFGQDHPQTMRFESLHKSLTNKFSNRRIHALLKGLSNKPELNGTKVVIIRYRADKEKYEVVNSKSNKFLAKPDNLLLDEGTMVLELGDNLSVILVV
;
A
#
# COMPACT_ATOMS: atom_id res chain seq x y z
N LEU A 1 -24.34 23.21 11.94
CA LEU A 1 -25.47 22.28 11.74
C LEU A 1 -25.01 20.84 11.85
N ILE A 2 -24.21 20.31 10.90
CA ILE A 2 -23.71 18.92 10.96
C ILE A 2 -22.87 18.65 12.22
N GLU A 3 -21.88 19.51 12.50
CA GLU A 3 -21.02 19.38 13.68
C GLU A 3 -21.81 19.49 15.00
N THR A 4 -22.85 20.34 15.03
CA THR A 4 -23.72 20.51 16.19
C THR A 4 -24.57 19.27 16.46
N ALA A 5 -25.14 18.67 15.41
CA ALA A 5 -25.89 17.43 15.51
C ALA A 5 -24.98 16.28 15.98
N LEU A 6 -23.80 16.15 15.38
CA LEU A 6 -22.84 15.13 15.74
C LEU A 6 -22.40 15.24 17.22
N ASN A 7 -22.16 16.45 17.71
CA ASN A 7 -21.81 16.65 19.12
C ASN A 7 -22.97 16.30 20.05
N HIS A 8 -24.22 16.56 19.65
CA HIS A 8 -25.39 16.12 20.41
C HIS A 8 -25.50 14.59 20.47
N ASP A 9 -25.27 13.91 19.34
CA ASP A 9 -25.32 12.45 19.27
C ASP A 9 -24.20 11.81 20.11
N LYS A 10 -22.99 12.38 20.10
CA LYS A 10 -21.89 11.97 20.98
C LYS A 10 -22.24 12.05 22.45
N GLU A 11 -22.79 13.19 22.89
CA GLU A 11 -23.16 13.35 24.30
C GLU A 11 -24.31 12.41 24.69
N THR A 12 -25.28 12.20 23.80
CA THR A 12 -26.36 11.22 24.01
C THR A 12 -25.82 9.80 24.16
N ILE A 13 -24.86 9.41 23.32
CA ILE A 13 -24.19 8.11 23.40
C ILE A 13 -23.40 7.99 24.71
N LYS A 14 -22.61 8.99 25.09
CA LYS A 14 -21.84 8.98 26.35
C LYS A 14 -22.75 8.87 27.56
N GLU A 15 -23.84 9.63 27.59
CA GLU A 15 -24.85 9.53 28.65
C GLU A 15 -25.48 8.13 28.69
N THR A 16 -25.82 7.57 27.53
CA THR A 16 -26.36 6.21 27.43
C THR A 16 -25.37 5.18 27.95
N ILE A 17 -24.09 5.25 27.59
CA ILE A 17 -23.02 4.37 28.11
C ILE A 17 -22.92 4.50 29.65
N ASN A 18 -23.02 5.71 30.18
CA ASN A 18 -22.88 5.96 31.62
C ASN A 18 -24.11 5.51 32.42
N THR A 19 -25.30 5.52 31.82
CA THR A 19 -26.58 5.27 32.49
C THR A 19 -27.16 3.88 32.20
N SER A 20 -26.76 3.26 31.09
CA SER A 20 -27.20 1.95 30.61
C SER A 20 -26.00 1.13 30.19
N SER A 21 -25.98 -0.16 30.56
CA SER A 21 -24.97 -1.10 30.08
C SER A 21 -25.19 -1.56 28.63
N ASP A 22 -26.32 -1.21 28.02
CA ASP A 22 -26.65 -1.52 26.63
C ASP A 22 -26.84 -0.23 25.82
N VAL A 23 -25.84 0.09 25.00
CA VAL A 23 -25.95 1.13 23.97
C VAL A 23 -26.29 0.46 22.65
N PRO A 24 -27.32 0.91 21.94
CA PRO A 24 -27.65 0.32 20.65
C PRO A 24 -26.50 0.46 19.66
N VAL A 25 -26.00 -0.65 19.14
CA VAL A 25 -24.85 -0.70 18.21
C VAL A 25 -25.05 0.22 17.00
N TYR A 26 -26.28 0.31 16.47
CA TYR A 26 -26.59 1.19 15.33
C TYR A 26 -26.31 2.67 15.61
N MET A 27 -26.41 3.11 16.88
CA MET A 27 -26.16 4.49 17.28
C MET A 27 -24.66 4.81 17.14
N ILE A 28 -23.83 3.86 17.55
CA ILE A 28 -22.36 3.93 17.42
C ILE A 28 -21.93 3.84 15.94
N GLU A 29 -22.56 2.95 15.17
CA GLU A 29 -22.30 2.81 13.73
C GLU A 29 -22.60 4.10 12.95
N ASN A 30 -23.74 4.74 13.25
CA ASN A 30 -24.11 6.04 12.68
C ASN A 30 -23.09 7.10 13.08
N LEU A 31 -22.73 7.18 14.37
CA LEU A 31 -21.76 8.14 14.87
C LEU A 31 -20.40 8.03 14.16
N ILE A 32 -19.87 6.81 14.01
CA ILE A 32 -18.60 6.57 13.31
C ILE A 32 -18.71 7.04 11.86
N SER A 33 -19.80 6.72 11.18
CA SER A 33 -20.00 7.08 9.77
C SER A 33 -20.08 8.59 9.58
N GLU A 34 -20.81 9.28 10.45
CA GLU A 34 -20.93 10.74 10.44
C GLU A 34 -19.62 11.43 10.80
N SER A 35 -18.91 10.93 11.81
CA SER A 35 -17.59 11.43 12.21
C SER A 35 -16.56 11.22 11.08
N THR A 36 -16.63 10.08 10.38
CA THR A 36 -15.82 9.78 9.20
C THR A 36 -16.02 10.84 8.12
N ASN A 37 -17.29 11.10 7.78
CA ASN A 37 -17.67 12.06 6.75
C ASN A 37 -17.30 13.50 7.12
N LEU A 38 -17.57 13.92 8.37
CA LEU A 38 -17.22 15.24 8.85
C LEU A 38 -15.70 15.44 8.85
N GLY A 39 -14.94 14.48 9.38
CA GLY A 39 -13.48 14.55 9.34
C GLY A 39 -12.92 14.62 7.93
N MET A 40 -13.53 13.92 6.96
CA MET A 40 -13.13 14.02 5.55
C MET A 40 -13.36 15.43 5.00
N CYS A 41 -14.51 16.04 5.32
CA CYS A 41 -14.83 17.42 4.92
C CYS A 41 -13.86 18.42 5.57
N LEU A 42 -13.56 18.25 6.86
CA LEU A 42 -12.59 19.08 7.60
C LEU A 42 -11.18 18.97 7.00
N GLY A 43 -10.72 17.75 6.69
CA GLY A 43 -9.43 17.52 6.04
C GLY A 43 -9.34 18.17 4.66
N LYS A 44 -10.42 18.19 3.87
CA LYS A 44 -10.45 18.89 2.57
C LYS A 44 -10.26 20.40 2.68
N ILE A 45 -10.61 21.01 3.81
CA ILE A 45 -10.41 22.44 4.08
C ILE A 45 -9.20 22.70 4.98
N GLY A 46 -8.34 21.71 5.20
CA GLY A 46 -7.09 21.83 5.96
C GLY A 46 -7.24 21.84 7.48
N ARG A 47 -8.45 21.58 8.02
CA ARG A 47 -8.72 21.51 9.46
C ARG A 47 -8.41 20.11 10.00
N PHE A 48 -7.13 19.71 9.91
CA PHE A 48 -6.70 18.33 10.19
C PHE A 48 -6.78 17.95 11.66
N ASP A 49 -6.47 18.87 12.58
CA ASP A 49 -6.55 18.61 14.02
C ASP A 49 -7.98 18.30 14.46
N GLU A 50 -8.94 19.03 13.89
CA GLU A 50 -10.37 18.84 14.17
C GLU A 50 -10.86 17.53 13.55
N ALA A 51 -10.45 17.22 12.32
CA ALA A 51 -10.73 15.91 11.71
C ALA A 51 -10.21 14.77 12.58
N MET A 52 -8.97 14.88 13.08
CA MET A 52 -8.35 13.89 13.96
C MET A 52 -9.11 13.75 15.29
N ALA A 53 -9.58 14.86 15.87
CA ALA A 53 -10.38 14.84 17.10
C ALA A 53 -11.70 14.07 16.89
N HIS A 54 -12.43 14.34 15.80
CA HIS A 54 -13.66 13.62 15.49
C HIS A 54 -13.43 12.12 15.27
N TYR A 55 -12.36 11.76 14.54
CA TYR A 55 -12.02 10.36 14.30
C TYR A 55 -11.71 9.62 15.60
N LYS A 56 -10.81 10.16 16.44
CA LYS A 56 -10.39 9.53 17.69
C LYS A 56 -11.57 9.34 18.65
N GLU A 57 -12.36 10.38 18.87
CA GLU A 57 -13.52 10.30 19.77
C GLU A 57 -14.54 9.26 19.30
N SER A 58 -14.80 9.17 17.99
CA SER A 58 -15.72 8.16 17.45
C SER A 58 -15.18 6.73 17.61
N LEU A 59 -13.88 6.52 17.44
CA LEU A 59 -13.24 5.23 17.66
C LEU A 59 -13.26 4.83 19.14
N GLU A 60 -12.98 5.76 20.05
CA GLU A 60 -13.05 5.53 21.50
C GLU A 60 -14.45 5.09 21.96
N LEU A 61 -15.50 5.63 21.35
CA LEU A 61 -16.87 5.21 21.62
C LEU A 61 -17.18 3.85 20.99
N ALA A 62 -16.67 3.56 19.80
CA ALA A 62 -16.83 2.25 19.17
C ALA A 62 -16.08 1.12 19.88
N ASP A 63 -14.94 1.43 20.50
CA ASP A 63 -14.15 0.47 21.28
C ASP A 63 -14.85 0.03 22.57
N GLN A 64 -15.90 0.75 22.99
CA GLN A 64 -16.74 0.40 24.14
C GLN A 64 -17.83 -0.62 23.80
N VAL A 65 -18.04 -0.95 22.52
CA VAL A 65 -19.04 -1.95 22.10
C VAL A 65 -18.46 -3.37 22.24
N PRO A 66 -18.97 -4.20 23.17
CA PRO A 66 -18.50 -5.57 23.30
C PRO A 66 -19.00 -6.40 22.10
N ASN A 67 -18.08 -7.11 21.44
CA ASN A 67 -18.35 -7.95 20.25
C ASN A 67 -18.97 -7.15 19.09
N PRO A 68 -18.23 -6.19 18.50
CA PRO A 68 -18.75 -5.38 17.41
C PRO A 68 -19.11 -6.26 16.21
N GLY A 69 -20.25 -5.95 15.59
CA GLY A 69 -20.65 -6.56 14.32
C GLY A 69 -19.69 -6.20 13.19
N LYS A 70 -19.81 -6.93 12.06
CA LYS A 70 -18.99 -6.70 10.86
C LYS A 70 -19.02 -5.24 10.40
N ASP A 71 -20.20 -4.62 10.41
CA ASP A 71 -20.39 -3.27 9.88
C ASP A 71 -19.67 -2.22 10.72
N LEU A 72 -19.79 -2.29 12.05
CA LEU A 72 -19.01 -1.46 12.96
C LEU A 72 -17.48 -1.66 12.78
N ILE A 73 -17.01 -2.90 12.62
CA ILE A 73 -15.57 -3.16 12.40
C ILE A 73 -15.10 -2.52 11.09
N LEU A 74 -15.88 -2.60 10.00
CA LEU A 74 -15.54 -1.98 8.72
C LEU A 74 -15.60 -0.44 8.78
N ALA A 75 -16.53 0.12 9.55
CA ALA A 75 -16.64 1.55 9.78
C ALA A 75 -15.43 2.08 10.56
N ARG A 76 -14.98 1.36 11.60
CA ARG A 76 -13.72 1.63 12.32
C ARG A 76 -12.53 1.61 11.36
N ALA A 77 -12.38 0.57 10.54
CA ALA A 77 -11.29 0.47 9.56
C ALA A 77 -11.28 1.63 8.55
N THR A 78 -12.44 2.13 8.15
CA THR A 78 -12.55 3.31 7.27
C THR A 78 -12.08 4.58 7.97
N THR A 79 -12.46 4.75 9.24
CA THR A 79 -11.99 5.87 10.07
C THR A 79 -10.48 5.83 10.27
N MET A 80 -9.92 4.65 10.58
CA MET A 80 -8.48 4.41 10.73
C MET A 80 -7.70 4.72 9.44
N ASN A 81 -8.22 4.31 8.28
CA ASN A 81 -7.62 4.67 6.99
C ASN A 81 -7.53 6.20 6.81
N ASN A 82 -8.55 6.94 7.23
CA ASN A 82 -8.54 8.40 7.14
C ASN A 82 -7.57 9.04 8.14
N ILE A 83 -7.46 8.48 9.36
CA ILE A 83 -6.41 8.88 10.33
C ILE A 83 -5.02 8.71 9.70
N ALA A 84 -4.74 7.54 9.10
CA ALA A 84 -3.48 7.30 8.41
C ALA A 84 -3.23 8.31 7.28
N GLN A 85 -4.28 8.68 6.55
CA GLN A 85 -4.18 9.69 5.50
C GLN A 85 -3.87 11.09 6.04
N VAL A 86 -4.39 11.45 7.21
CA VAL A 86 -4.02 12.69 7.92
C VAL A 86 -2.55 12.65 8.34
N HIS A 87 -2.05 11.54 8.88
CA HIS A 87 -0.63 11.39 9.19
C HIS A 87 0.27 11.62 7.97
N ILE A 88 -0.07 11.04 6.82
CA ILE A 88 0.70 11.20 5.57
C ILE A 88 0.63 12.64 5.05
N ASN A 89 -0.58 13.22 4.97
CA ASN A 89 -0.79 14.46 4.23
C ASN A 89 -0.55 15.72 5.06
N ALA A 90 -0.95 15.71 6.33
CA ALA A 90 -0.88 16.88 7.20
C ALA A 90 0.39 16.86 8.06
N ASN A 91 0.73 15.70 8.62
CA ASN A 91 1.85 15.58 9.55
C ASN A 91 3.15 15.19 8.84
N HIS A 92 3.10 14.88 7.54
CA HIS A 92 4.22 14.39 6.75
C HIS A 92 4.91 13.18 7.40
N ASP A 93 4.12 12.33 8.06
CA ASP A 93 4.58 11.19 8.84
C ASP A 93 3.99 9.87 8.31
N PRO A 94 4.54 9.35 7.20
CA PRO A 94 4.13 8.06 6.67
C PRO A 94 4.52 6.89 7.59
N PHE A 95 5.46 7.06 8.52
CA PHE A 95 5.86 6.00 9.46
C PHE A 95 4.75 5.70 10.46
N ALA A 96 4.10 6.72 11.01
CA ALA A 96 2.93 6.54 11.89
C ALA A 96 1.71 5.95 11.15
N ALA A 97 1.60 6.17 9.84
CA ALA A 97 0.49 5.68 9.03
C ALA A 97 0.59 4.18 8.70
N ILE A 98 1.80 3.64 8.53
CA ILE A 98 2.03 2.24 8.14
C ILE A 98 1.29 1.22 9.01
N PRO A 99 1.48 1.17 10.35
CA PRO A 99 0.87 0.13 11.17
C PRO A 99 -0.66 0.21 11.12
N ILE A 100 -1.22 1.41 11.02
CA ILE A 100 -2.67 1.64 10.89
C ILE A 100 -3.17 1.08 9.55
N LEU A 101 -2.45 1.32 8.46
CA LEU A 101 -2.82 0.85 7.12
C LEU A 101 -2.70 -0.68 6.98
N GLU A 102 -1.67 -1.29 7.59
CA GLU A 102 -1.52 -2.74 7.63
C GLU A 102 -2.69 -3.40 8.38
N GLU A 103 -3.09 -2.84 9.53
CA GLU A 103 -4.25 -3.32 10.28
C GLU A 103 -5.55 -3.19 9.48
N VAL A 104 -5.78 -2.02 8.86
CA VAL A 104 -6.95 -1.78 7.99
C VAL A 104 -7.00 -2.77 6.83
N GLN A 105 -5.85 -3.01 6.17
CA GLN A 105 -5.76 -3.96 5.08
C GLN A 105 -6.10 -5.38 5.53
N GLN A 106 -5.60 -5.79 6.70
CA GLN A 106 -5.88 -7.11 7.28
C GLN A 106 -7.37 -7.27 7.63
N ILE A 107 -7.96 -6.27 8.30
CA ILE A 107 -9.41 -6.27 8.61
C ILE A 107 -10.24 -6.42 7.34
N ARG A 108 -9.93 -5.66 6.30
CA ARG A 108 -10.67 -5.70 5.03
C ARG A 108 -10.48 -7.02 4.30
N GLN A 109 -9.27 -7.58 4.33
CA GLN A 109 -9.01 -8.90 3.79
C GLN A 109 -9.88 -9.95 4.48
N ASP A 110 -9.96 -9.93 5.80
CA ASP A 110 -10.66 -10.96 6.57
C ASP A 110 -12.19 -10.84 6.45
N LEU A 111 -12.72 -9.60 6.40
CA LEU A 111 -14.17 -9.36 6.41
C LEU A 111 -14.80 -9.24 5.02
N THR A 112 -14.05 -8.78 4.01
CA THR A 112 -14.57 -8.52 2.65
C THR A 112 -13.86 -9.33 1.57
N GLY A 113 -12.73 -9.97 1.89
CA GLY A 113 -11.92 -10.70 0.92
C GLY A 113 -10.99 -9.79 0.11
N LYS A 114 -10.15 -10.41 -0.72
CA LYS A 114 -9.14 -9.72 -1.53
C LYS A 114 -9.67 -9.11 -2.84
N ASP A 115 -10.91 -9.44 -3.21
CA ASP A 115 -11.58 -8.97 -4.41
C ASP A 115 -12.67 -7.92 -4.06
N SER A 116 -12.37 -7.02 -3.12
CA SER A 116 -13.24 -5.92 -2.72
C SER A 116 -12.61 -4.56 -3.03
N PHE A 117 -13.47 -3.55 -3.20
CA PHE A 117 -13.04 -2.17 -3.40
C PHE A 117 -12.18 -1.70 -2.22
N GLU A 118 -12.65 -1.97 -1.01
CA GLU A 118 -12.06 -1.54 0.24
C GLU A 118 -10.65 -2.12 0.42
N TYR A 119 -10.48 -3.42 0.16
CA TYR A 119 -9.19 -4.09 0.28
C TYR A 119 -8.17 -3.52 -0.73
N LEU A 120 -8.57 -3.35 -2.00
CA LEU A 120 -7.68 -2.84 -3.03
C LEU A 120 -7.26 -1.38 -2.77
N ILE A 121 -8.16 -0.55 -2.24
CA ILE A 121 -7.82 0.81 -1.83
C ILE A 121 -6.83 0.80 -0.65
N SER A 122 -7.00 -0.07 0.34
CA SER A 122 -6.03 -0.18 1.45
C SER A 122 -4.66 -0.65 0.96
N VAL A 123 -4.60 -1.64 0.06
CA VAL A 123 -3.33 -2.11 -0.55
C VAL A 123 -2.57 -0.95 -1.19
N PHE A 124 -3.28 -0.11 -1.97
CA PHE A 124 -2.65 1.04 -2.62
C PHE A 124 -2.12 2.06 -1.62
N ALA A 125 -2.89 2.34 -0.56
CA ALA A 125 -2.48 3.27 0.49
C ALA A 125 -1.25 2.76 1.25
N THR A 126 -1.23 1.49 1.67
CA THR A 126 -0.09 0.85 2.32
C THR A 126 1.15 0.91 1.44
N ALA A 127 1.03 0.58 0.15
CA ALA A 127 2.16 0.65 -0.78
C ALA A 127 2.70 2.08 -0.98
N CYS A 128 1.82 3.09 -1.03
CA CYS A 128 2.25 4.49 -1.07
C CYS A 128 3.03 4.87 0.20
N ALA A 129 2.55 4.46 1.37
CA ALA A 129 3.21 4.74 2.65
C ALA A 129 4.60 4.06 2.71
N TYR A 130 4.70 2.80 2.31
CA TYR A 130 5.99 2.12 2.17
C TYR A 130 6.96 2.83 1.23
N ALA A 131 6.48 3.25 0.06
CA ALA A 131 7.30 3.96 -0.91
C ALA A 131 7.81 5.31 -0.37
N ALA A 132 7.04 5.97 0.51
CA ALA A 132 7.41 7.23 1.17
C ALA A 132 8.42 7.04 2.31
N CYS A 133 8.44 5.86 2.95
CA CYS A 133 9.38 5.49 4.03
C CYS A 133 10.64 4.77 3.52
N ASP A 134 11.02 4.93 2.25
CA ASP A 134 12.12 4.22 1.59
C ASP A 134 12.04 2.68 1.63
N ARG A 135 10.89 2.11 2.00
CA ARG A 135 10.55 0.68 1.90
C ARG A 135 10.02 0.36 0.50
N SER A 136 10.78 0.76 -0.52
CA SER A 136 10.36 0.59 -1.93
C SER A 136 10.21 -0.88 -2.30
N ASP A 137 10.92 -1.78 -1.63
CA ASP A 137 10.84 -3.21 -1.91
C ASP A 137 9.50 -3.81 -1.50
N ASP A 138 9.07 -3.53 -0.27
CA ASP A 138 7.76 -3.93 0.25
C ASP A 138 6.62 -3.33 -0.57
N ALA A 139 6.75 -2.04 -0.96
CA ALA A 139 5.78 -1.36 -1.81
C ALA A 139 5.62 -2.06 -3.17
N TYR A 140 6.73 -2.47 -3.78
CA TYR A 140 6.70 -3.11 -5.09
C TYR A 140 6.09 -4.49 -5.04
N GLN A 141 6.50 -5.33 -4.08
CA GLN A 141 5.91 -6.66 -3.91
C GLN A 141 4.40 -6.55 -3.71
N LEU A 142 3.97 -5.66 -2.81
CA LEU A 142 2.56 -5.46 -2.51
C LEU A 142 1.74 -5.01 -3.73
N ILE A 143 2.25 -4.08 -4.54
CA ILE A 143 1.57 -3.63 -5.76
C ILE A 143 1.62 -4.70 -6.85
N ASN A 144 2.76 -5.36 -7.05
CA ASN A 144 2.94 -6.40 -8.06
C ASN A 144 1.94 -7.54 -7.84
N ASP A 145 1.78 -7.98 -6.60
CA ASP A 145 0.92 -9.10 -6.24
C ASP A 145 -0.57 -8.78 -6.37
N ASN A 146 -0.95 -7.49 -6.31
CA ASN A 146 -2.34 -7.04 -6.35
C ASN A 146 -2.75 -6.34 -7.65
N LEU A 147 -1.79 -5.96 -8.51
CA LEU A 147 -2.08 -5.32 -9.80
C LEU A 147 -2.98 -6.19 -10.71
N PRO A 148 -2.80 -7.52 -10.82
CA PRO A 148 -3.74 -8.37 -11.57
C PRO A 148 -5.17 -8.34 -10.99
N ARG A 149 -5.31 -8.28 -9.66
CA ARG A 149 -6.62 -8.16 -9.00
C ARG A 149 -7.25 -6.81 -9.28
N ALA A 150 -6.48 -5.72 -9.19
CA ALA A 150 -6.94 -4.38 -9.53
C ALA A 150 -7.46 -4.31 -10.97
N ARG A 151 -6.72 -4.87 -11.93
CA ARG A 151 -7.15 -4.96 -13.34
C ARG A 151 -8.46 -5.71 -13.53
N ARG A 152 -8.62 -6.86 -12.85
CA ARG A 152 -9.84 -7.67 -12.93
C ARG A 152 -11.04 -6.98 -12.29
N PHE A 153 -10.85 -6.39 -11.11
CA PHE A 153 -11.92 -5.80 -10.31
C PHE A 153 -12.40 -4.47 -10.88
N PHE A 154 -11.47 -3.54 -11.16
CA PHE A 154 -11.81 -2.21 -11.64
C PHE A 154 -11.97 -2.13 -13.16
N GLY A 155 -11.34 -3.04 -13.91
CA GLY A 155 -11.17 -2.93 -15.36
C GLY A 155 -9.85 -2.26 -15.73
N GLN A 156 -9.34 -2.57 -16.93
CA GLN A 156 -8.01 -2.17 -17.38
C GLN A 156 -7.84 -0.65 -17.51
N ASP A 157 -8.85 0.05 -18.03
CA ASP A 157 -8.81 1.50 -18.27
C ASP A 157 -9.31 2.34 -17.09
N HIS A 158 -9.63 1.70 -15.96
CA HIS A 158 -10.18 2.40 -14.81
C HIS A 158 -9.11 3.27 -14.11
N PRO A 159 -9.46 4.48 -13.62
CA PRO A 159 -8.52 5.37 -12.95
C PRO A 159 -7.73 4.73 -11.79
N GLN A 160 -8.35 3.81 -11.05
CA GLN A 160 -7.65 3.11 -9.96
C GLN A 160 -6.62 2.10 -10.48
N THR A 161 -6.92 1.38 -11.56
CA THR A 161 -5.94 0.50 -12.22
C THR A 161 -4.74 1.30 -12.71
N MET A 162 -4.98 2.45 -13.35
CA MET A 162 -3.90 3.34 -13.80
C MET A 162 -3.02 3.84 -12.65
N ARG A 163 -3.58 4.09 -11.46
CA ARG A 163 -2.80 4.45 -10.27
C ARG A 163 -1.89 3.31 -9.81
N PHE A 164 -2.41 2.08 -9.73
CA PHE A 164 -1.62 0.90 -9.44
C PHE A 164 -0.47 0.73 -10.44
N GLU A 165 -0.74 0.88 -11.74
CA GLU A 165 0.27 0.77 -12.80
C GLU A 165 1.31 1.88 -12.74
N SER A 166 0.89 3.10 -12.45
CA SER A 166 1.80 4.24 -12.28
C SER A 166 2.76 4.03 -11.11
N LEU A 167 2.23 3.58 -9.96
CA LEU A 167 3.05 3.26 -8.79
C LEU A 167 3.98 2.08 -9.07
N HIS A 168 3.47 1.01 -9.68
CA HIS A 168 4.27 -0.15 -10.10
C HIS A 168 5.45 0.30 -10.99
N LYS A 169 5.18 1.08 -12.03
CA LYS A 169 6.21 1.61 -12.95
C LYS A 169 7.23 2.51 -12.24
N SER A 170 6.77 3.38 -11.35
CA SER A 170 7.65 4.25 -10.55
C SER A 170 8.60 3.43 -9.68
N LEU A 171 8.07 2.40 -9.02
CA LEU A 171 8.85 1.49 -8.19
C LEU A 171 9.82 0.68 -9.04
N THR A 172 9.39 0.10 -10.17
CA THR A 172 10.28 -0.58 -11.12
C THR A 172 11.44 0.30 -11.56
N ASN A 173 11.20 1.61 -11.79
CA ASN A 173 12.25 2.54 -12.14
C ASN A 173 13.25 2.78 -10.99
N LYS A 174 12.77 2.88 -9.74
CA LYS A 174 13.65 2.95 -8.55
C LYS A 174 14.48 1.68 -8.38
N PHE A 175 13.87 0.50 -8.59
CA PHE A 175 14.56 -0.78 -8.60
C PHE A 175 15.63 -0.86 -9.69
N SER A 176 15.32 -0.43 -10.92
CA SER A 176 16.31 -0.34 -12.00
C SER A 176 17.45 0.64 -11.73
N ASN A 177 17.22 1.61 -10.82
CA ASN A 177 18.22 2.60 -10.41
C ASN A 177 19.07 2.15 -9.21
N ARG A 178 18.64 1.14 -8.43
CA ARG A 178 19.56 0.39 -7.57
C ARG A 178 20.45 -0.44 -8.50
N ARG A 179 21.70 -0.02 -8.68
CA ARG A 179 22.63 -0.64 -9.62
C ARG A 179 22.99 -2.04 -9.12
N ILE A 180 22.23 -3.03 -9.55
CA ILE A 180 22.57 -4.43 -9.29
C ILE A 180 23.75 -4.78 -10.17
N HIS A 181 24.88 -5.07 -9.52
CA HIS A 181 26.09 -5.45 -10.20
C HIS A 181 26.12 -6.97 -10.45
N ALA A 182 26.66 -7.35 -11.61
CA ALA A 182 26.83 -8.74 -11.98
C ALA A 182 28.11 -8.91 -12.81
N LEU A 183 28.61 -10.14 -12.90
CA LEU A 183 29.63 -10.55 -13.85
C LEU A 183 29.00 -11.38 -14.97
N LEU A 184 29.38 -11.08 -16.22
CA LEU A 184 28.99 -11.93 -17.35
C LEU A 184 29.74 -13.27 -17.29
N LYS A 185 29.04 -14.37 -17.52
CA LYS A 185 29.61 -15.72 -17.62
C LYS A 185 28.94 -16.53 -18.73
N GLY A 186 29.58 -17.61 -19.17
CA GLY A 186 28.96 -18.61 -20.05
C GLY A 186 28.61 -18.13 -21.47
N LEU A 187 29.14 -16.99 -21.92
CA LEU A 187 28.85 -16.45 -23.26
C LEU A 187 29.69 -17.16 -24.34
N SER A 188 29.18 -18.25 -24.92
CA SER A 188 29.89 -18.99 -25.99
C SER A 188 30.09 -18.18 -27.27
N ASN A 189 29.14 -17.30 -27.61
CA ASN A 189 29.20 -16.48 -28.82
C ASN A 189 30.03 -15.19 -28.66
N LYS A 190 30.35 -14.81 -27.42
CA LYS A 190 31.14 -13.62 -27.07
C LYS A 190 32.00 -13.91 -25.84
N PRO A 191 32.94 -14.87 -25.93
CA PRO A 191 33.72 -15.32 -24.79
C PRO A 191 34.57 -14.21 -24.16
N GLU A 192 34.95 -13.19 -24.95
CA GLU A 192 35.70 -12.01 -24.52
C GLU A 192 34.96 -11.13 -23.52
N LEU A 193 33.63 -11.25 -23.41
CA LEU A 193 32.82 -10.53 -22.45
C LEU A 193 32.71 -11.25 -21.10
N ASN A 194 33.08 -12.52 -21.01
CA ASN A 194 33.05 -13.26 -19.74
C ASN A 194 34.00 -12.60 -18.73
N GLY A 195 33.55 -12.48 -17.47
CA GLY A 195 34.23 -11.74 -16.41
C GLY A 195 34.00 -10.23 -16.43
N THR A 196 33.25 -9.69 -17.40
CA THR A 196 32.95 -8.25 -17.43
C THR A 196 31.93 -7.89 -16.36
N LYS A 197 32.26 -6.91 -15.52
CA LYS A 197 31.30 -6.31 -14.57
C LYS A 197 30.28 -5.46 -15.31
N VAL A 198 29.01 -5.75 -15.08
CA VAL A 198 27.87 -5.05 -15.65
C VAL A 198 26.92 -4.61 -14.54
N VAL A 199 26.10 -3.62 -14.86
CA VAL A 199 24.95 -3.20 -14.07
C VAL A 199 23.69 -3.67 -14.78
N ILE A 200 22.80 -4.32 -14.05
CA ILE A 200 21.50 -4.73 -14.56
C ILE A 200 20.60 -3.51 -14.56
N ILE A 201 20.04 -3.19 -15.73
CA ILE A 201 19.12 -2.06 -15.91
C ILE A 201 17.70 -2.54 -15.69
N ARG A 202 17.25 -3.59 -16.40
CA ARG A 202 15.88 -4.11 -16.27
C ARG A 202 15.78 -5.50 -16.86
N TYR A 203 14.78 -6.25 -16.43
CA TYR A 203 14.35 -7.45 -17.13
C TYR A 203 13.41 -7.10 -18.28
N ARG A 204 13.58 -7.73 -19.44
CA ARG A 204 12.68 -7.60 -20.58
C ARG A 204 11.97 -8.93 -20.81
N ALA A 205 10.72 -9.02 -20.32
CA ALA A 205 9.91 -10.23 -20.41
C ALA A 205 9.67 -10.71 -21.85
N ASP A 206 9.53 -9.79 -22.81
CA ASP A 206 9.36 -10.11 -24.24
C ASP A 206 10.55 -10.86 -24.88
N LYS A 207 11.72 -10.85 -24.23
CA LYS A 207 12.94 -11.50 -24.72
C LYS A 207 13.55 -12.47 -23.71
N GLU A 208 12.93 -12.64 -22.55
CA GLU A 208 13.42 -13.46 -21.45
C GLU A 208 14.89 -13.14 -21.08
N LYS A 209 15.25 -11.86 -21.09
CA LYS A 209 16.64 -11.39 -20.90
C LYS A 209 16.71 -10.11 -20.10
N TYR A 210 17.79 -9.96 -19.34
CA TYR A 210 18.15 -8.71 -18.70
C TYR A 210 18.86 -7.78 -19.69
N GLU A 211 18.45 -6.51 -19.72
CA GLU A 211 19.25 -5.43 -20.29
C GLU A 211 20.31 -5.03 -19.26
N VAL A 212 21.58 -5.15 -19.64
CA VAL A 212 22.73 -4.86 -18.80
C VAL A 212 23.66 -3.85 -19.45
N VAL A 213 24.38 -3.07 -18.66
CA VAL A 213 25.32 -2.06 -19.14
C VAL A 213 26.69 -2.21 -18.49
N ASN A 214 27.76 -2.15 -19.27
CA ASN A 214 29.12 -2.19 -18.73
C ASN A 214 29.64 -0.79 -18.37
N SER A 215 30.87 -0.72 -17.82
CA SER A 215 31.53 0.54 -17.45
C SER A 215 31.79 1.49 -18.63
N LYS A 216 31.79 0.98 -19.87
CA LYS A 216 31.94 1.77 -21.10
C LYS A 216 30.59 2.22 -21.69
N SER A 217 29.50 2.07 -20.93
CA SER A 217 28.13 2.38 -21.35
C SER A 217 27.59 1.55 -22.52
N ASN A 218 28.23 0.43 -22.84
CA ASN A 218 27.71 -0.50 -23.85
C ASN A 218 26.57 -1.32 -23.23
N LYS A 219 25.44 -1.38 -23.95
CA LYS A 219 24.26 -2.15 -23.54
C LYS A 219 24.22 -3.52 -24.20
N PHE A 220 23.84 -4.53 -23.43
CA PHE A 220 23.73 -5.92 -23.87
C PHE A 220 22.45 -6.55 -23.34
N LEU A 221 21.98 -7.61 -24.01
CA LEU A 221 20.97 -8.49 -23.46
C LEU A 221 21.64 -9.78 -22.98
N ALA A 222 21.49 -10.09 -21.69
CA ALA A 222 22.03 -11.29 -21.06
C ALA A 222 20.88 -12.18 -20.58
N LYS A 223 21.02 -13.50 -20.80
CA LYS A 223 20.14 -14.48 -20.15
C LYS A 223 20.43 -14.51 -18.64
N PRO A 224 19.46 -14.91 -17.81
CA PRO A 224 19.68 -15.11 -16.37
C PRO A 224 20.94 -15.96 -16.07
N ASP A 225 21.11 -17.10 -16.76
CA ASP A 225 22.25 -18.01 -16.57
C ASP A 225 23.62 -17.38 -16.89
N ASN A 226 23.64 -16.30 -17.67
CA ASN A 226 24.86 -15.62 -18.07
C ASN A 226 25.27 -14.52 -17.08
N LEU A 227 24.56 -14.38 -15.97
CA LEU A 227 24.83 -13.39 -14.93
C LEU A 227 25.24 -14.09 -13.64
N LEU A 228 26.35 -13.66 -13.07
CA LEU A 228 26.77 -14.01 -11.72
C LEU A 228 26.58 -12.77 -10.86
N LEU A 229 25.61 -12.81 -9.95
CA LEU A 229 25.26 -11.66 -9.10
C LEU A 229 26.20 -11.58 -7.90
N ASP A 230 26.39 -10.38 -7.35
CA ASP A 230 27.18 -10.16 -6.13
C ASP A 230 26.54 -10.90 -4.94
N GLU A 231 27.35 -11.44 -4.01
CA GLU A 231 26.87 -12.16 -2.82
C GLU A 231 25.88 -11.30 -2.02
N GLY A 232 24.74 -11.90 -1.64
CA GLY A 232 23.60 -11.20 -1.02
C GLY A 232 22.48 -10.83 -2.00
N THR A 233 22.69 -11.01 -3.30
CA THR A 233 21.65 -10.78 -4.32
C THR A 233 20.85 -12.06 -4.58
N MET A 234 19.55 -12.09 -4.28
CA MET A 234 18.65 -13.21 -4.58
C MET A 234 17.83 -12.95 -5.84
N VAL A 235 17.71 -13.96 -6.70
CA VAL A 235 16.73 -13.93 -7.81
C VAL A 235 15.49 -14.69 -7.35
N LEU A 236 14.37 -14.00 -7.21
CA LEU A 236 13.06 -14.63 -7.06
C LEU A 236 12.46 -14.86 -8.45
N GLU A 237 12.22 -16.12 -8.79
CA GLU A 237 11.37 -16.49 -9.91
C GLU A 237 9.90 -16.44 -9.47
N LEU A 238 9.19 -15.39 -9.88
CA LEU A 238 7.77 -15.19 -9.63
C LEU A 238 6.95 -15.69 -10.84
N GLY A 239 6.93 -17.02 -11.01
CA GLY A 239 6.15 -17.71 -12.06
C GLY A 239 6.76 -17.61 -13.46
N ASP A 240 6.01 -18.15 -14.45
CA ASP A 240 6.51 -18.57 -15.78
C ASP A 240 7.34 -17.56 -16.58
N ASN A 241 7.39 -16.27 -16.22
CA ASN A 241 8.15 -15.26 -16.95
C ASN A 241 8.65 -14.06 -16.14
N LEU A 242 8.59 -14.07 -14.80
CA LEU A 242 9.10 -12.96 -13.99
C LEU A 242 10.25 -13.42 -13.10
N SER A 243 11.43 -12.83 -13.30
CA SER A 243 12.54 -12.92 -12.35
C SER A 243 12.76 -11.53 -11.75
N VAL A 244 12.59 -11.41 -10.44
CA VAL A 244 12.91 -10.18 -9.69
C VAL A 244 14.19 -10.40 -8.93
N ILE A 245 15.14 -9.49 -9.08
CA ILE A 245 16.38 -9.53 -8.35
C ILE A 245 16.22 -8.69 -7.08
N LEU A 246 16.28 -9.34 -5.92
CA LEU A 246 16.37 -8.75 -4.60
C LEU A 246 17.83 -8.59 -4.21
N VAL A 247 18.18 -7.44 -3.64
CA VAL A 247 19.45 -7.26 -2.91
C VAL A 247 19.08 -7.34 -1.44
N VAL A 248 19.60 -8.35 -0.73
CA VAL A 248 19.46 -8.50 0.73
C VAL A 248 20.50 -7.63 1.44
#